data_AF-A0A969N6N2-F1
#
_entry.id   AF-A0A969N6N2-F1
#
_cell.length_a   1.000
_cell.length_b   1.000
_cell.length_c   1.000
_cell.angle_alpha   90.00
_cell.angle_beta   90.00
_cell.angle_gamma   90.00
#
_symmetry.space_group_name_H-M   'P 1'
#
loop_
_entity.id
_entity.type
_entity.pdbx_description
1 polymer ?
#
loop_
_entity_poly.entity_id
_entity_poly.type
_entity_poly.pdbx_seq_one_letter_code
_entity_poly.pdbx_strand_id
1 'polypeptide(L)'
;MVRSQANIALTSVAGIRFVAELRHYEFGSGSEVLATEVLDLIHADAGFDDLKPGNYSVVIRHEQIEPPEATVEVSIDACDQVVLLTFVYLEAEQVLLRIQSKIEQRL
;
A
#
# COMPACT_ATOMS: atom_id res chain seq x y z
N MET A 1 -1.04 3.87 -3.26
CA MET A 1 -0.57 4.07 -4.66
C MET A 1 0.89 3.68 -4.82
N VAL A 2 1.32 3.32 -6.04
CA VAL A 2 2.72 3.07 -6.40
C VAL A 2 3.18 4.14 -7.40
N ARG A 3 4.39 4.67 -7.23
CA ARG A 3 4.96 5.72 -8.09
C ARG A 3 6.43 5.46 -8.42
N SER A 4 6.90 5.86 -9.60
CA SER A 4 8.33 5.85 -9.92
C SER A 4 9.09 6.97 -9.19
N GLN A 5 10.43 6.92 -9.21
CA GLN A 5 11.28 8.04 -8.74
C GLN A 5 11.00 9.37 -9.44
N ALA A 6 10.51 9.32 -10.69
CA ALA A 6 10.07 10.50 -11.45
C ALA A 6 8.64 10.94 -11.12
N ASN A 7 8.05 10.39 -10.05
CA ASN A 7 6.68 10.66 -9.59
C ASN A 7 5.58 10.24 -10.58
N ILE A 8 5.88 9.32 -11.50
CA ILE A 8 4.89 8.75 -12.43
C ILE A 8 4.11 7.66 -11.72
N ALA A 9 2.78 7.69 -11.80
CA ALA A 9 1.96 6.66 -11.17
C ALA A 9 2.06 5.34 -11.94
N LEU A 10 2.15 4.23 -11.20
CA LEU A 10 2.36 2.90 -11.74
C LEU A 10 1.29 1.93 -11.21
N THR A 11 0.76 1.13 -12.11
CA THR A 11 -0.19 0.06 -11.80
C THR A 11 0.36 -1.32 -12.11
N SER A 12 1.41 -1.37 -12.93
CA SER A 12 2.08 -2.59 -13.37
C SER A 12 3.55 -2.37 -13.73
N VAL A 13 4.36 -3.41 -13.61
CA VAL A 13 5.70 -3.49 -14.21
C VAL A 13 5.72 -4.70 -15.16
N ALA A 14 6.24 -4.52 -16.38
CA ALA A 14 6.29 -5.53 -17.44
C ALA A 14 4.95 -6.27 -17.69
N GLY A 15 3.82 -5.56 -17.53
CA GLY A 15 2.48 -6.08 -17.75
C GLY A 15 1.87 -6.86 -16.58
N ILE A 16 2.61 -7.05 -15.49
CA ILE A 16 2.12 -7.65 -14.24
C ILE A 16 1.70 -6.52 -13.29
N ARG A 17 0.52 -6.63 -12.68
CA ARG A 17 -0.04 -5.57 -11.84
C ARG A 17 0.45 -5.67 -10.40
N PHE A 18 0.55 -4.53 -9.74
CA PHE A 18 0.72 -4.50 -8.29
C PHE A 18 -0.56 -4.93 -7.58
N VAL A 19 -0.40 -5.66 -6.49
CA VAL A 19 -1.48 -6.08 -5.60
C VAL A 19 -1.25 -5.48 -4.23
N ALA A 20 -2.25 -4.79 -3.69
CA ALA A 20 -2.28 -4.28 -2.34
C ALA A 20 -3.07 -5.25 -1.44
N GLU A 21 -2.55 -5.51 -0.25
CA GLU A 21 -3.18 -6.35 0.74
C GLU A 21 -3.26 -5.59 2.06
N LEU A 22 -4.46 -5.49 2.62
CA LEU A 22 -4.70 -4.91 3.94
C LEU A 22 -4.82 -6.04 4.95
N ARG A 23 -4.00 -5.98 6.00
CA ARG A 23 -4.06 -6.90 7.12
C ARG A 23 -4.37 -6.14 8.40
N HIS A 24 -5.23 -6.70 9.24
CA HIS A 24 -5.32 -6.27 10.63
C HIS A 24 -4.25 -7.01 11.41
N TYR A 25 -3.51 -6.32 12.26
CA TYR A 25 -2.59 -6.99 13.18
C TYR A 25 -2.88 -6.56 14.60
N GLU A 26 -3.03 -7.55 15.46
CA GLU A 26 -3.13 -7.36 16.90
C GLU A 26 -1.85 -7.91 17.53
N PHE A 27 -1.33 -7.18 18.52
CA PHE A 27 -0.10 -7.56 19.20
C PHE A 27 -0.28 -8.93 19.89
N GLY A 28 0.30 -9.98 19.30
CA GLY A 28 0.28 -11.35 19.83
C GLY A 28 -0.66 -12.33 19.12
N SER A 29 -1.49 -11.91 18.16
CA SER A 29 -2.48 -12.77 17.47
C SER A 29 -2.32 -12.78 15.94
N GLY A 30 -1.08 -12.68 15.46
CA GLY A 30 -0.77 -12.73 14.02
C GLY A 30 -1.40 -11.58 13.22
N SER A 31 -1.31 -11.65 11.89
CA SER A 31 -1.95 -10.69 10.99
C SER A 31 -3.01 -11.40 10.16
N GLU A 32 -4.27 -10.96 10.25
CA GLU A 32 -5.37 -11.46 9.42
C GLU A 32 -5.50 -10.61 8.16
N VAL A 33 -5.62 -11.26 7.00
CA VAL A 33 -5.89 -10.56 5.73
C VAL A 33 -7.35 -10.11 5.73
N LEU A 34 -7.58 -8.81 5.73
CA LEU A 34 -8.92 -8.22 5.66
C LEU A 34 -9.38 -8.04 4.22
N ALA A 35 -8.48 -7.59 3.34
CA ALA A 35 -8.80 -7.27 1.97
C ALA A 35 -7.59 -7.39 1.04
N THR A 36 -7.84 -7.61 -0.24
CA THR A 36 -6.84 -7.63 -1.30
C THR A 36 -7.39 -6.93 -2.52
N GLU A 37 -6.64 -5.97 -3.05
CA GLU A 37 -7.02 -5.19 -4.22
C GLU A 37 -5.88 -5.12 -5.22
N VAL A 38 -6.22 -5.16 -6.51
CA VAL A 38 -5.29 -4.85 -7.59
C VAL A 38 -5.28 -3.35 -7.79
N LEU A 39 -4.11 -2.73 -7.99
CA LEU A 39 -4.05 -1.29 -8.23
C LEU A 39 -4.89 -0.90 -9.45
N ASP A 40 -5.81 0.03 -9.24
CA ASP A 40 -6.74 0.54 -10.22
C ASP A 40 -6.03 1.32 -11.33
N LEU A 41 -6.50 1.16 -12.58
CA LEU A 41 -5.86 1.79 -13.75
C LEU A 41 -6.13 3.30 -13.86
N ILE A 42 -7.28 3.76 -13.35
CA ILE A 42 -7.73 5.14 -13.47
C ILE A 42 -7.03 6.01 -12.43
N HIS A 43 -6.93 5.53 -11.19
CA HIS A 43 -6.41 6.29 -10.06
C HIS A 43 -5.01 5.85 -9.61
N ALA A 44 -4.51 4.73 -10.13
CA ALA A 44 -3.20 4.15 -9.81
C ALA A 44 -3.00 3.88 -8.31
N ASP A 45 -4.08 3.51 -7.64
CA ASP A 45 -4.14 3.21 -6.23
C ASP A 45 -5.05 2.01 -5.93
N ALA A 46 -5.08 1.65 -4.65
CA ALA A 46 -6.00 0.68 -4.08
C ALA A 46 -6.59 1.36 -2.85
N GLY A 47 -7.91 1.25 -2.67
CA GLY A 47 -8.67 2.01 -1.70
C GLY A 47 -9.30 1.07 -0.69
N PHE A 48 -8.97 1.23 0.59
CA PHE A 48 -9.60 0.47 1.67
C PHE A 48 -10.42 1.43 2.53
N ASP A 49 -11.74 1.37 2.37
CA ASP A 49 -12.69 2.24 3.06
C ASP A 49 -13.34 1.54 4.26
N ASP A 50 -14.07 2.31 5.08
CA ASP A 50 -14.85 1.83 6.25
C ASP A 50 -14.03 1.04 7.30
N LEU A 51 -12.74 1.34 7.40
CA LEU A 51 -11.85 0.74 8.40
C LEU A 51 -12.13 1.30 9.80
N LYS A 52 -12.20 0.40 10.78
CA LYS A 52 -12.32 0.80 12.19
C LYS A 52 -10.97 1.36 12.69
N PRO A 53 -10.97 2.22 13.73
CA PRO A 53 -9.73 2.56 14.41
C PRO A 53 -9.00 1.30 14.89
N GLY A 54 -7.68 1.24 14.67
CA GLY A 54 -6.90 0.02 14.88
C GLY A 54 -5.53 0.06 14.21
N ASN A 55 -4.81 -1.04 14.32
CA ASN A 55 -3.48 -1.22 13.73
C ASN A 55 -3.55 -2.12 12.50
N TYR A 56 -2.95 -1.66 11.43
CA TYR A 56 -3.01 -2.32 10.13
C TYR A 56 -1.63 -2.46 9.52
N SER A 57 -1.47 -3.50 8.73
CA SER A 57 -0.32 -3.69 7.88
C SER A 57 -0.79 -3.64 6.43
N VAL A 58 -0.19 -2.78 5.63
CA VAL A 58 -0.44 -2.69 4.19
C VAL A 58 0.76 -3.29 3.48
N VAL A 59 0.48 -4.29 2.64
CA VAL A 59 1.50 -4.99 1.85
C VAL A 59 1.27 -4.67 0.38
N ILE A 60 2.30 -4.21 -0.32
CA ILE A 60 2.32 -4.18 -1.79
C ILE A 60 3.13 -5.36 -2.27
N ARG A 61 2.52 -6.16 -3.15
CA ARG A 61 3.08 -7.38 -3.72
C ARG A 61 3.22 -7.24 -5.23
N HIS A 62 4.34 -7.72 -5.76
CA HIS A 62 4.57 -7.81 -7.19
C HIS A 62 5.68 -8.83 -7.49
N GLU A 63 5.42 -9.76 -8.40
CA GLU A 63 6.23 -10.98 -8.57
C GLU A 63 7.60 -10.76 -9.22
N GLN A 64 7.81 -9.64 -9.90
CA GLN A 64 9.04 -9.32 -10.62
C GLN A 64 9.87 -8.18 -10.00
N ILE A 65 9.56 -7.78 -8.77
CA ILE A 65 10.35 -6.79 -8.04
C ILE A 65 11.06 -7.47 -6.87
N GLU A 66 12.17 -6.89 -6.42
CA GLU A 66 12.88 -7.34 -5.23
C GLU A 66 12.87 -6.22 -4.17
N PRO A 67 12.40 -6.47 -2.94
CA PRO A 67 11.69 -7.67 -2.51
C PRO A 67 10.31 -7.80 -3.20
N PRO A 68 9.78 -9.03 -3.35
CA PRO A 68 8.48 -9.26 -3.99
C PRO A 68 7.30 -8.71 -3.19
N GLU A 69 7.54 -8.37 -1.92
CA GLU A 69 6.56 -7.79 -1.01
C GLU A 69 7.22 -6.64 -0.22
N ALA A 70 6.50 -5.53 -0.10
CA ALA A 70 6.86 -4.40 0.75
C ALA A 70 5.74 -4.12 1.73
N THR A 71 6.08 -4.12 3.02
CA THR A 71 5.13 -4.01 4.12
C THR A 71 5.30 -2.70 4.86
N VAL A 72 4.20 -2.04 5.20
CA VAL A 72 4.19 -0.89 6.11
C VAL A 72 3.10 -1.05 7.16
N GLU A 73 3.44 -0.74 8.41
CA GLU A 73 2.48 -0.68 9.50
C GLU A 73 1.92 0.74 9.61
N VAL A 74 0.61 0.83 9.83
CA VAL A 74 -0.13 2.09 9.99
C VAL A 74 -1.18 1.94 11.09
N SER A 75 -1.43 3.04 11.80
CA SER A 75 -2.50 3.11 12.80
C SER A 75 -3.56 4.10 12.32
N ILE A 76 -4.83 3.73 12.50
CA ILE A 76 -5.98 4.60 12.31
C ILE A 76 -6.52 4.93 13.70
N ASP A 77 -6.43 6.19 14.10
CA ASP A 77 -6.80 6.64 15.44
C ASP A 77 -8.26 7.13 15.51
N ALA A 78 -8.81 7.60 14.40
CA ALA A 78 -10.16 8.16 14.30
C ALA A 78 -10.86 7.77 12.99
N CYS A 79 -12.19 7.77 13.00
CA CYS A 79 -13.02 7.33 11.86
C CYS A 79 -12.97 8.29 10.64
N ASP A 80 -12.52 9.52 10.82
CA ASP A 80 -12.37 10.55 9.80
C ASP A 80 -10.93 10.63 9.24
N GLN A 81 -10.06 9.73 9.67
CA GLN A 81 -8.67 9.69 9.28
C GLN A 81 -8.49 8.92 7.96
N VAL A 82 -7.74 9.52 7.05
CA VAL A 82 -7.28 8.90 5.81
C VAL A 82 -5.77 8.74 5.87
N VAL A 83 -5.28 7.52 5.66
CA VAL A 83 -3.85 7.23 5.59
C VAL A 83 -3.46 6.99 4.12
N LEU A 84 -2.75 7.95 3.54
CA LEU A 84 -2.25 7.86 2.19
C LEU A 84 -0.85 7.23 2.18
N LEU A 85 -0.72 6.10 1.50
CA LEU A 85 0.55 5.40 1.32
C LEU A 85 1.02 5.49 -0.13
N THR A 86 2.27 5.93 -0.29
CA THR A 86 2.97 6.01 -1.59
C THR A 86 4.21 5.12 -1.55
N PHE A 87 4.19 4.06 -2.34
CA PHE A 87 5.31 3.16 -2.53
C PHE A 87 6.13 3.64 -3.72
N VAL A 88 7.40 3.97 -3.50
CA VAL A 88 8.28 4.51 -4.53
C VAL A 88 9.06 3.39 -5.18
N TYR A 89 8.75 3.09 -6.43
CA TYR A 89 9.44 2.13 -7.28
C TYR A 89 10.66 2.76 -7.96
N LEU A 90 11.75 2.02 -7.97
CA LEU A 90 12.99 2.35 -8.63
C LEU A 90 13.23 1.35 -9.76
N GLU A 91 13.10 1.84 -10.99
CA GLU A 91 13.03 1.00 -12.20
C GLU A 91 14.37 0.36 -12.58
N ALA A 92 15.49 1.09 -12.43
CA ALA A 92 16.80 0.59 -12.83
C ALA A 92 17.23 -0.64 -12.01
N GLU A 93 16.91 -0.64 -10.71
CA GLU A 93 17.20 -1.74 -9.79
C GLU A 93 16.01 -2.69 -9.60
N GLN A 94 14.83 -2.35 -10.14
CA GLN A 94 13.57 -3.09 -9.99
C GLN A 94 13.15 -3.32 -8.53
N VAL A 95 13.31 -2.30 -7.69
CA VAL A 95 13.04 -2.38 -6.25
C VAL A 95 12.00 -1.36 -5.77
N LEU A 96 11.28 -1.69 -4.71
CA LEU A 96 10.51 -0.69 -3.95
C LEU A 96 11.48 0.02 -2.99
N LEU A 97 11.89 1.23 -3.37
CA LEU A 97 12.93 2.00 -2.70
C LEU A 97 12.53 2.48 -1.31
N ARG A 98 11.32 3.02 -1.19
CA ARG A 98 10.80 3.58 0.07
C ARG A 98 9.29 3.67 0.07
N ILE A 99 8.74 3.78 1.27
CA ILE A 99 7.32 3.98 1.51
C ILE A 99 7.16 5.35 2.17
N GLN A 100 6.24 6.16 1.65
CA GLN A 100 5.88 7.45 2.22
C GLN A 100 4.45 7.35 2.75
N SER A 101 4.23 7.81 3.98
CA SER A 101 2.92 7.91 4.60
C SER A 101 2.53 9.37 4.81
N LYS A 102 1.26 9.67 4.58
CA LYS A 102 0.65 10.96 4.93
C LYS A 102 -0.70 10.68 5.56
N ILE A 103 -0.96 11.32 6.69
CA ILE A 103 -2.26 11.25 7.36
C ILE A 103 -3.03 12.53 7.05
N GLU A 104 -4.28 12.40 6.64
CA GLU A 104 -5.21 13.49 6.40
C GLU A 104 -6.45 13.30 7.26
N GLN A 105 -6.96 14.37 7.87
CA GLN A 105 -8.26 14.36 8.54
C GLN A 105 -9.30 14.91 7.58
N ARG A 106 -10.37 14.15 7.34
CA ARG A 106 -11.52 14.64 6.56
C ARG A 106 -12.40 15.49 7.49
N LEU A 107 -12.43 16.79 7.23
CA LEU A 107 -13.32 17.77 7.89
C LEU A 107 -14.79 17.54 7.54
#